data_AF-A0A932LLJ9-F1
#
_entry.id   AF-A0A932LLJ9-F1
#
_cell.length_a   1.000
_cell.length_b   1.000
_cell.length_c   1.000
_cell.angle_alpha   90.00
_cell.angle_beta   90.00
_cell.angle_gamma   90.00
#
_symmetry.space_group_name_H-M   'P 1'
#
loop_
_entity.id
_entity.type
_entity.pdbx_description
1 polymer ?
#
loop_
_entity_poly.entity_id
_entity_poly.type
_entity_poly.pdbx_seq_one_letter_code
_entity_poly.pdbx_strand_id
1 'polypeptide(L)' 'MAKVFTIPVPPDLGRKKRERTDDSRYVDGQKMLVEAMRYLAQSNKEANRSAIELLSEHVRTKFRMSDSPLG' A
#
# COMPACT_ATOMS: atom_id res chain seq x y z
N MET A 1 41.68 -28.58 -9.89
CA MET A 1 40.98 -27.91 -8.78
C MET A 1 40.39 -26.61 -9.32
N ALA A 2 39.07 -26.42 -9.25
CA ALA A 2 38.42 -25.21 -9.78
C ALA A 2 38.27 -24.15 -8.67
N LYS A 3 38.69 -22.92 -8.95
CA LYS A 3 38.64 -21.80 -7.99
C LYS A 3 37.34 -21.04 -8.23
N VAL A 4 36.37 -21.23 -7.33
CA VAL A 4 35.09 -20.51 -7.36
C VAL A 4 35.32 -19.10 -6.83
N PHE A 5 35.16 -18.10 -7.68
CA PHE A 5 35.15 -16.70 -7.26
C PHE A 5 33.70 -16.24 -7.14
N THR A 6 33.25 -15.96 -5.92
CA THR A 6 32.00 -15.25 -5.66
C THR A 6 32.24 -13.77 -5.88
N ILE A 7 31.61 -13.18 -6.89
CA ILE A 7 31.57 -11.72 -7.05
C ILE A 7 30.48 -11.23 -6.08
N PRO A 8 30.82 -10.50 -5.00
CA PRO A 8 29.80 -9.93 -4.13
C PRO A 8 29.10 -8.81 -4.91
N VAL A 9 27.85 -9.06 -5.31
CA VAL A 9 26.98 -7.99 -5.82
C VAL A 9 26.48 -7.23 -4.60
N PRO A 10 26.91 -5.97 -4.37
CA PRO A 10 26.34 -5.17 -3.31
C PRO A 10 24.84 -5.05 -3.57
N PRO A 11 23.99 -5.23 -2.55
CA PRO A 11 22.56 -5.02 -2.72
C PRO A 11 22.34 -3.61 -3.24
N ASP A 12 21.45 -3.46 -4.22
CA ASP A 12 21.06 -2.17 -4.75
C ASP A 12 20.33 -1.38 -3.66
N LEU A 13 21.09 -0.63 -2.87
CA LEU A 13 20.61 0.32 -1.85
C LEU A 13 19.87 1.50 -2.52
N GLY A 14 19.92 1.59 -3.86
CA GLY A 14 19.23 2.56 -4.69
C GLY A 14 17.73 2.34 -4.83
N ARG A 15 17.12 1.44 -4.04
CA ARG A 15 15.68 1.54 -3.75
C ARG A 15 15.46 2.79 -2.91
N LYS A 16 15.47 3.94 -3.60
CA LYS A 16 15.06 5.27 -3.16
C LYS A 16 13.91 5.03 -2.19
N LYS A 17 14.16 5.22 -0.87
CA LYS A 17 13.08 5.39 0.09
C LYS A 17 12.23 6.48 -0.55
N ARG A 18 11.08 6.12 -1.12
CA ARG A 18 10.14 7.11 -1.62
C ARG A 18 9.74 7.87 -0.39
N GLU A 19 10.34 9.03 -0.18
CA GLU A 19 9.84 10.00 0.77
C GLU A 19 8.37 10.17 0.41
N ARG A 20 7.51 9.75 1.32
CA ARG A 20 6.09 9.93 1.16
C ARG A 20 5.87 11.41 1.34
N THR A 21 5.75 12.10 0.22
CA THR A 21 5.26 13.46 0.23
C THR A 21 3.84 13.40 0.77
N ASP A 22 3.49 14.29 1.71
CA ASP A 22 2.11 14.58 2.12
C ASP A 22 1.37 15.29 0.98
N ASP A 23 1.37 14.68 -0.21
CA ASP A 23 0.67 15.19 -1.37
C ASP A 23 -0.82 15.21 -1.03
N SER A 24 -1.45 16.39 -1.02
CA SER A 24 -2.86 16.50 -0.61
C SER A 24 -3.76 15.61 -1.46
N ARG A 25 -3.37 15.35 -2.72
CA ARG A 25 -4.07 14.43 -3.64
C ARG A 25 -4.16 13.02 -3.08
N TYR A 26 -3.16 12.59 -2.32
CA TYR A 26 -3.14 11.30 -1.66
C TYR A 26 -4.13 11.24 -0.49
N VAL A 27 -4.20 12.30 0.31
CA VAL A 27 -5.15 12.42 1.43
C VAL A 27 -6.59 12.49 0.92
N ASP A 28 -6.83 13.27 -0.14
CA ASP A 28 -8.14 13.41 -0.75
C ASP A 28 -8.61 12.12 -1.41
N GLY A 29 -7.70 11.39 -2.08
CA GLY A 29 -7.98 10.06 -2.61
C GLY A 29 -8.34 9.04 -1.53
N GLN A 30 -7.67 9.09 -0.37
CA GLN A 30 -8.01 8.23 0.76
C GLN A 30 -9.41 8.54 1.31
N LYS A 31 -9.72 9.81 1.51
CA LYS A 31 -11.06 10.25 1.99
C LYS A 31 -12.16 9.80 1.05
N MET A 32 -11.97 9.97 -0.26
CA MET A 32 -12.93 9.56 -1.28
C MET A 32 -13.20 8.04 -1.24
N LEU A 33 -12.16 7.22 -1.11
CA LEU A 33 -12.32 5.76 -1.03
C LEU A 33 -13.04 5.33 0.25
N VAL A 34 -12.77 5.98 1.38
CA VAL A 34 -13.49 5.73 2.64
C VAL A 34 -14.96 6.10 2.52
N GLU A 35 -15.27 7.23 1.89
CA GLU A 35 -16.64 7.67 1.66
C GLU A 35 -17.40 6.72 0.71
N ALA A 36 -16.74 6.22 -0.34
CA ALA A 36 -17.31 5.20 -1.22
C ALA A 36 -17.65 3.91 -0.47
N MET A 37 -16.75 3.42 0.39
CA MET A 37 -17.05 2.25 1.24
C MET A 37 -18.21 2.50 2.20
N ARG A 38 -18.32 3.70 2.77
CA ARG A 38 -19.45 4.09 3.62
C ARG A 38 -20.77 4.05 2.84
N TYR A 39 -20.79 4.58 1.63
CA TYR A 39 -21.96 4.56 0.76
C TYR A 39 -22.38 3.12 0.39
N LEU A 40 -21.42 2.26 0.06
CA LEU A 40 -21.68 0.84 -0.23
C LEU A 40 -22.25 0.09 0.98
N ALA A 41 -21.74 0.39 2.18
CA ALA A 41 -22.24 -0.21 3.41
C ALA A 41 -23.66 0.27 3.77
N GLN A 42 -23.97 1.54 3.51
CA GLN A 42 -25.29 2.14 3.77
C GLN A 42 -26.36 1.67 2.78
N SER A 43 -26.00 1.45 1.51
CA SER A 43 -26.95 1.03 0.47
C SER A 43 -27.35 -0.44 0.63
N ASN A 44 -26.38 -1.36 0.68
CA ASN A 44 -26.60 -2.78 0.96
C ASN A 44 -25.29 -3.47 1.32
N LYS A 45 -25.04 -3.68 2.60
CA LYS A 45 -23.78 -4.25 3.09
C LYS A 45 -23.50 -5.67 2.59
N GLU A 46 -24.53 -6.52 2.53
CA GLU A 46 -24.34 -7.94 2.17
C GLU A 46 -24.05 -8.09 0.67
N ALA A 47 -24.83 -7.40 -0.17
CA ALA A 47 -24.62 -7.40 -1.61
C ALA A 47 -23.28 -6.76 -2.03
N ASN A 48 -22.80 -5.76 -1.27
CA ASN A 48 -21.59 -5.00 -1.60
C ASN A 48 -20.33 -5.50 -0.89
N ARG A 49 -20.37 -6.63 -0.19
CA ARG A 49 -19.25 -7.12 0.62
C ARG A 49 -17.95 -7.25 -0.18
N SER A 50 -18.01 -7.84 -1.38
CA SER A 50 -16.85 -8.03 -2.25
C SER A 50 -16.23 -6.72 -2.73
N ALA A 51 -17.06 -5.73 -3.03
CA ALA A 51 -16.62 -4.39 -3.42
C ALA A 51 -15.94 -3.67 -2.26
N ILE A 52 -16.52 -3.73 -1.06
CA ILE A 52 -15.93 -3.16 0.16
C ILE A 52 -14.59 -3.83 0.47
N GLU A 53 -14.49 -5.15 0.34
CA GLU A 53 -13.25 -5.89 0.56
C GLU A 53 -12.15 -5.47 -0.41
N LEU A 54 -12.46 -5.40 -1.71
CA LEU A 54 -11.52 -4.94 -2.74
C LEU A 54 -11.01 -3.51 -2.45
N LEU A 55 -11.92 -2.59 -2.11
CA LEU A 55 -11.56 -1.21 -1.78
C LEU A 55 -10.73 -1.15 -0.50
N SER A 56 -11.06 -1.95 0.51
CA SER A 56 -10.32 -2.01 1.76
C SER A 56 -8.88 -2.51 1.56
N GLU A 57 -8.69 -3.52 0.70
CA GLU A 57 -7.35 -4.02 0.33
C GLU A 57 -6.58 -2.99 -0.48
N HIS A 58 -7.23 -2.28 -1.40
CA HIS A 58 -6.60 -1.17 -2.12
C HIS A 58 -6.14 -0.07 -1.15
N VAL A 59 -6.98 0.30 -0.19
CA VAL A 59 -6.61 1.26 0.86
C VAL A 59 -5.43 0.75 1.67
N ARG A 60 -5.48 -0.49 2.16
CA ARG A 60 -4.41 -1.10 2.98
C ARG A 60 -3.08 -1.24 2.24
N THR A 61 -3.08 -1.51 0.95
CA THR A 61 -1.85 -1.77 0.18
C THR A 61 -1.24 -0.48 -0.38
N LYS A 62 -2.06 0.46 -0.83
CA LYS A 62 -1.60 1.72 -1.44
C LYS A 62 -1.46 2.86 -0.43
N PHE A 63 -2.25 2.85 0.66
CA PHE A 63 -2.28 3.90 1.68
C PHE A 63 -1.61 3.54 3.01
N ARG A 64 -0.98 2.35 3.11
CA ARG A 64 -0.37 1.80 4.33
C ARG A 64 0.58 2.79 5.01
N MET A 65 0.20 3.57 6.02
CA MET A 65 1.15 4.28 6.90
C MET A 65 2.16 3.25 7.43
N SER A 66 3.45 3.48 7.20
CA SER A 66 4.60 2.80 7.78
C SER A 66 4.35 1.53 8.63
N ASP A 67 4.35 0.35 8.03
CA ASP A 67 4.68 -0.88 8.76
C ASP A 67 6.14 -1.24 8.46
N SER A 68 7.05 -0.48 9.04
CA SER A 68 8.22 -1.12 9.64
C SER A 68 7.89 -1.21 11.13
N PRO A 69 7.59 -2.40 11.68
CA PRO A 69 7.42 -2.57 13.13
C PRO A 69 8.76 -2.46 13.88
N LEU A 70 9.84 -2.07 13.20
CA LEU A 70 11.15 -1.79 13.77
C LEU A 70 11.38 -0.28 13.72
N GLY A 71 10.86 0.39 14.74
CA GLY A 71 11.43 1.63 15.27
C GLY A 71 12.50 1.30 16.29
#